data_AF-A0AAU2Y2T1-F1
#
_entry.id   AF-A0AAU2Y2T1-F1
#
_cell.length_a   1.000
_cell.length_b   1.000
_cell.length_c   1.000
_cell.angle_alpha   90.00
_cell.angle_beta   90.00
_cell.angle_gamma   90.00
#
_symmetry.space_group_name_H-M   'P 1'
#
loop_
_entity.id
_entity.type
_entity.pdbx_description
1 polymer ?
#
loop_
_entity_poly.entity_id
_entity_poly.type
_entity_poly.pdbx_seq_one_letter_code
_entity_poly.pdbx_strand_id
1 'polypeptide(L)'
;MSLTRRQVTSAAIAAVPLALAVNGTAQAAPRRRTLYIAGDSTAAQKYADAAPETGWGMALPFFLRKELPVANHAVNGRSSKSFIDEGRLDAILGLIRPGDLLLVQFAHNDEKSEDPTRYTEPWTTYQDYLRQYIEGARAHGARPVLATPVERRRFDADGNAVPTHGDYPAAMRALAQEERVALLDIEALSLALWQQLGVEETKVYFNWTDTEQDNTHFNPPGAIAVARLVARELLRTRVLGARDVVRLHDEIPTSWITWPEATDASVA
;
A
#
# COMPACT_ATOMS: atom_id res chain seq x y z
N MET A 1 89.03 38.46 -30.12
CA MET A 1 88.97 36.99 -29.96
C MET A 1 88.53 36.72 -28.51
N SER A 2 87.25 36.37 -28.31
CA SER A 2 86.79 35.10 -27.70
C SER A 2 87.35 34.87 -26.28
N LEU A 3 86.57 34.81 -25.19
CA LEU A 3 85.48 33.88 -24.92
C LEU A 3 84.56 34.39 -23.79
N THR A 4 83.28 34.07 -23.94
CA THR A 4 82.14 34.36 -23.06
C THR A 4 82.13 33.46 -21.82
N ARG A 5 81.94 34.03 -20.61
CA ARG A 5 81.54 33.26 -19.41
C ARG A 5 80.02 33.06 -19.43
N ARG A 6 79.55 31.85 -19.72
CA ARG A 6 78.17 31.44 -19.44
C ARG A 6 78.12 30.78 -18.06
N GLN A 7 77.28 31.34 -17.18
CA GLN A 7 76.87 30.70 -15.93
C GLN A 7 75.96 29.52 -16.26
N VAL A 8 76.22 28.38 -15.64
CA VAL A 8 75.34 27.20 -15.69
C VAL A 8 74.43 27.25 -14.47
N THR A 9 73.16 27.62 -14.67
CA THR A 9 72.11 27.41 -13.68
C THR A 9 71.57 25.99 -13.85
N SER A 10 71.72 25.17 -12.82
CA SER A 10 71.10 23.84 -12.76
C SER A 10 69.62 24.03 -12.45
N ALA A 11 68.73 23.67 -13.39
CA ALA A 11 67.30 23.59 -13.13
C ALA A 11 66.99 22.24 -12.47
N ALA A 12 66.61 22.27 -11.19
CA ALA A 12 66.04 21.11 -10.51
C ALA A 12 64.61 20.88 -11.02
N ILE A 13 64.39 19.77 -11.72
CA ILE A 13 63.04 19.32 -12.12
C ILE A 13 62.41 18.69 -10.88
N ALA A 14 61.54 19.42 -10.19
CA ALA A 14 60.68 18.85 -9.17
C ALA A 14 59.59 18.01 -9.87
N ALA A 15 59.72 16.68 -9.80
CA ALA A 15 58.67 15.77 -10.21
C ALA A 15 57.53 15.85 -9.19
N VAL A 16 56.43 16.50 -9.55
CA VAL A 16 55.17 16.46 -8.77
C VAL A 16 54.50 15.13 -9.09
N PRO A 17 54.29 14.22 -8.12
CA PRO A 17 53.55 13.00 -8.38
C PRO A 17 52.08 13.38 -8.61
N LEU A 18 51.59 13.11 -9.82
CA LEU A 18 50.18 13.23 -10.15
C LEU A 18 49.43 12.10 -9.45
N ALA A 19 48.92 12.37 -8.25
CA ALA A 19 48.02 11.45 -7.56
C ALA A 19 46.70 11.39 -8.36
N LEU A 20 46.51 10.31 -9.12
CA LEU A 20 45.22 9.95 -9.70
C LEU A 20 44.26 9.64 -8.56
N ALA A 21 43.43 10.60 -8.19
CA ALA A 21 42.26 10.35 -7.35
C ALA A 21 41.30 9.46 -8.15
N VAL A 22 41.33 8.15 -7.87
CA VAL A 22 40.28 7.24 -8.32
C VAL A 22 39.03 7.60 -7.54
N ASN A 23 38.22 8.50 -8.09
CA ASN A 23 36.83 8.66 -7.66
C ASN A 23 36.10 7.38 -8.07
N GLY A 24 36.18 6.37 -7.21
CA GLY A 24 35.30 5.22 -7.28
C GLY A 24 33.88 5.73 -7.15
N THR A 25 33.17 5.86 -8.28
CA THR A 25 31.73 5.95 -8.28
C THR A 25 31.23 4.62 -7.71
N ALA A 26 31.05 4.56 -6.38
CA ALA A 26 30.27 3.50 -5.78
C ALA A 26 28.89 3.60 -6.42
N GLN A 27 28.64 2.75 -7.43
CA GLN A 27 27.33 2.61 -8.02
C GLN A 27 26.46 2.02 -6.92
N ALA A 28 25.80 2.88 -6.13
CA ALA A 28 24.84 2.44 -5.13
C ALA A 28 23.89 1.50 -5.85
N ALA A 29 23.77 0.26 -5.35
CA ALA A 29 22.85 -0.71 -5.93
C ALA A 29 21.47 -0.02 -6.01
N PRO A 30 20.78 -0.10 -7.17
CA PRO A 30 19.52 0.60 -7.34
C PRO A 30 18.57 0.18 -6.22
N ARG A 31 18.11 1.17 -5.44
CA ARG A 31 17.26 0.93 -4.28
C ARG A 31 15.97 0.26 -4.74
N ARG A 32 15.55 -0.78 -4.01
CA ARG A 32 14.24 -1.40 -4.19
C ARG A 32 13.15 -0.39 -3.83
N ARG A 33 12.17 -0.23 -4.72
CA ARG A 33 10.94 0.52 -4.48
C ARG A 33 10.12 -0.20 -3.40
N THR A 34 9.49 0.53 -2.50
CA THR A 34 8.59 0.00 -1.48
C THR A 34 7.14 0.39 -1.79
N LEU A 35 6.19 -0.51 -1.54
CA LEU A 35 4.76 -0.24 -1.55
C LEU A 35 4.29 -0.07 -0.10
N TYR A 36 3.88 1.14 0.27
CA TYR A 36 3.28 1.43 1.56
C TYR A 36 1.75 1.29 1.47
N ILE A 37 1.13 0.69 2.48
CA ILE A 37 -0.33 0.57 2.58
C ILE A 37 -0.81 1.43 3.74
N ALA A 38 -1.68 2.39 3.48
CA ALA A 38 -2.49 3.07 4.47
C ALA A 38 -3.93 2.57 4.34
N GLY A 39 -4.50 2.08 5.45
CA GLY A 39 -5.86 1.55 5.44
C GLY A 39 -6.36 1.08 6.80
N ASP A 40 -7.47 0.35 6.75
CA ASP A 40 -8.23 -0.10 7.93
C ASP A 40 -8.01 -1.60 8.26
N SER A 41 -8.91 -2.18 9.07
CA SER A 41 -8.84 -3.58 9.51
C SER A 41 -8.85 -4.59 8.37
N THR A 42 -9.44 -4.27 7.22
CA THR A 42 -9.50 -5.17 6.07
C THR A 42 -8.13 -5.37 5.42
N ALA A 43 -7.23 -4.39 5.58
CA ALA A 43 -5.86 -4.42 5.06
C ALA A 43 -4.81 -4.76 6.12
N ALA A 44 -5.10 -4.49 7.40
CA ALA A 44 -4.14 -4.49 8.51
C ALA A 44 -3.42 -5.83 8.76
N GLN A 45 -2.19 -5.73 9.25
CA GLN A 45 -1.48 -6.84 9.86
C GLN A 45 -2.24 -7.34 11.10
N LYS A 46 -2.34 -8.66 11.26
CA LYS A 46 -2.94 -9.33 12.41
C LYS A 46 -1.89 -10.16 13.14
N TYR A 47 -2.09 -10.34 14.45
CA TYR A 47 -1.20 -11.09 15.33
C TYR A 47 -1.91 -12.35 15.85
N ALA A 48 -1.18 -13.18 16.59
CA ALA A 48 -1.62 -14.51 17.00
C ALA A 48 -2.95 -14.51 17.76
N ASP A 49 -3.23 -13.45 18.51
CA ASP A 49 -4.46 -13.24 19.29
C ASP A 49 -5.70 -12.97 18.43
N ALA A 50 -5.51 -12.50 17.19
CA ALA A 50 -6.58 -12.23 16.23
C ALA A 50 -6.75 -13.34 15.19
N ALA A 51 -5.92 -14.40 15.20
CA ALA A 51 -6.04 -15.50 14.25
C ALA A 51 -7.42 -16.18 14.37
N PRO A 52 -8.11 -16.49 13.26
CA PRO A 52 -7.63 -16.49 11.87
C PRO A 52 -7.90 -15.19 11.09
N GLU A 53 -8.30 -14.09 11.73
CA GLU A 53 -8.50 -12.81 11.04
C GLU A 53 -7.24 -12.41 10.27
N THR A 54 -7.38 -12.00 9.02
CA THR A 54 -6.27 -11.66 8.13
C THR A 54 -6.63 -10.45 7.29
N GLY A 55 -5.79 -9.42 7.30
CA GLY A 55 -5.93 -8.33 6.33
C GLY A 55 -5.38 -8.70 4.96
N TRP A 56 -5.99 -8.23 3.87
CA TRP A 56 -5.50 -8.48 2.50
C TRP A 56 -4.07 -7.97 2.30
N GLY A 57 -3.64 -6.94 3.06
CA GLY A 57 -2.27 -6.43 3.03
C GLY A 57 -1.23 -7.45 3.49
N MET A 58 -1.61 -8.43 4.34
CA MET A 58 -0.73 -9.55 4.73
C MET A 58 -0.49 -10.53 3.58
N ALA A 59 -1.47 -10.68 2.68
CA ALA A 59 -1.41 -11.61 1.55
C ALA A 59 -0.85 -10.98 0.26
N LEU A 60 -0.88 -9.64 0.13
CA LEU A 60 -0.36 -8.95 -1.06
C LEU A 60 1.07 -9.37 -1.46
N PRO A 61 2.04 -9.55 -0.53
CA PRO A 61 3.39 -9.98 -0.89
C PRO A 61 3.47 -11.32 -1.65
N PHE A 62 2.45 -12.20 -1.55
CA PHE A 62 2.46 -13.46 -2.30
C PHE A 62 2.31 -13.27 -3.81
N PHE A 63 1.75 -12.12 -4.22
CA PHE A 63 1.50 -11.75 -5.60
C PHE A 63 2.53 -10.75 -6.17
N LEU A 64 3.51 -10.34 -5.36
CA LEU A 64 4.55 -9.40 -5.75
C LEU A 64 5.92 -10.11 -5.77
N ARG A 65 6.82 -9.63 -6.63
CA ARG A 65 8.22 -10.06 -6.59
C ARG A 65 8.89 -9.55 -5.33
N LYS A 66 9.89 -10.29 -4.82
CA LYS A 66 10.66 -9.94 -3.61
C LYS A 66 11.42 -8.60 -3.74
N GLU A 67 11.55 -8.10 -4.96
CA GLU A 67 12.11 -6.80 -5.33
C GLU A 67 11.22 -5.62 -4.96
N LEU A 68 9.94 -5.86 -4.69
CA LEU A 68 8.97 -4.87 -4.26
C LEU A 68 8.48 -5.20 -2.84
N PRO A 69 9.23 -4.81 -1.80
CA PRO A 69 8.77 -4.95 -0.41
C PRO A 69 7.45 -4.18 -0.18
N VAL A 70 6.60 -4.76 0.67
CA VAL A 70 5.36 -4.14 1.16
C VAL A 70 5.57 -3.71 2.61
N ALA A 71 5.32 -2.43 2.90
CA ALA A 71 5.24 -1.90 4.25
C ALA A 71 3.76 -1.68 4.58
N ASN A 72 3.16 -2.63 5.30
CA ASN A 72 1.74 -2.56 5.65
C ASN A 72 1.55 -1.74 6.93
N HIS A 73 1.06 -0.52 6.78
CA HIS A 73 0.77 0.39 7.90
C HIS A 73 -0.74 0.50 8.17
N ALA A 74 -1.57 -0.34 7.56
CA ALA A 74 -3.00 -0.35 7.84
C ALA A 74 -3.30 -0.78 9.28
N VAL A 75 -4.31 -0.16 9.90
CA VAL A 75 -4.60 -0.34 11.32
C VAL A 75 -6.10 -0.50 11.55
N ASN A 76 -6.46 -1.43 12.43
CA ASN A 76 -7.85 -1.72 12.78
C ASN A 76 -8.63 -0.48 13.21
N GLY A 77 -9.85 -0.33 12.69
CA GLY A 77 -10.79 0.71 13.10
C GLY A 77 -10.44 2.12 12.62
N ARG A 78 -9.39 2.31 11.82
CA ARG A 78 -9.02 3.64 11.32
C ARG A 78 -9.85 4.02 10.10
N SER A 79 -10.15 5.29 10.01
CA SER A 79 -10.78 6.00 8.89
C SER A 79 -9.74 6.88 8.20
N SER A 80 -10.07 7.48 7.05
CA SER A 80 -9.13 8.39 6.39
C SER A 80 -8.73 9.56 7.29
N LYS A 81 -9.66 9.99 8.15
CA LYS A 81 -9.48 11.01 9.19
C LYS A 81 -8.62 10.54 10.35
N SER A 82 -9.09 9.53 11.10
CA SER A 82 -8.45 9.12 12.36
C SER A 82 -7.02 8.61 12.15
N PHE A 83 -6.72 8.05 10.98
CA PHE A 83 -5.35 7.66 10.63
C PHE A 83 -4.38 8.85 10.54
N ILE A 84 -4.85 10.00 10.03
CA ILE A 84 -4.08 11.25 10.02
C ILE A 84 -4.03 11.85 11.42
N ASP A 85 -5.17 11.95 12.11
CA ASP A 85 -5.25 12.56 13.45
C ASP A 85 -4.34 11.83 14.47
N GLU A 86 -4.10 10.52 14.28
CA GLU A 86 -3.18 9.71 15.09
C GLU A 86 -1.71 9.76 14.62
N GLY A 87 -1.36 10.58 13.62
CA GLY A 87 0.02 10.73 13.11
C GLY A 87 0.53 9.54 12.29
N ARG A 88 -0.34 8.61 11.87
CA ARG A 88 0.08 7.41 11.13
C ARG A 88 0.48 7.72 9.70
N LEU A 89 -0.13 8.73 9.07
CA LEU A 89 0.34 9.23 7.78
C LEU A 89 1.76 9.80 7.90
N ASP A 90 2.03 10.59 8.94
CA ASP A 90 3.37 11.15 9.18
C ASP A 90 4.44 10.06 9.36
N ALA A 91 4.09 8.97 10.05
CA ALA A 91 4.98 7.82 10.18
C ALA A 91 5.35 7.19 8.82
N ILE A 92 4.40 7.11 7.89
CA ILE A 92 4.68 6.67 6.51
C ILE A 92 5.54 7.70 5.79
N LEU A 93 5.15 8.98 5.84
CA LEU A 93 5.82 10.06 5.10
C LEU A 93 7.27 10.28 5.58
N GLY A 94 7.56 10.02 6.85
CA GLY A 94 8.94 10.05 7.38
C GLY A 94 9.84 8.92 6.84
N LEU A 95 9.27 7.86 6.27
CA LEU A 95 9.99 6.70 5.73
C LEU A 95 9.98 6.65 4.20
N ILE A 96 8.89 7.13 3.58
CA ILE A 96 8.66 7.03 2.15
C ILE A 96 9.70 7.85 1.37
N ARG A 97 10.13 7.32 0.22
CA ARG A 97 11.18 7.95 -0.60
C ARG A 97 10.72 8.13 -2.04
N PRO A 98 11.45 8.96 -2.82
CA PRO A 98 11.19 9.10 -4.24
C PRO A 98 11.13 7.75 -4.95
N GLY A 99 10.06 7.58 -5.74
CA GLY A 99 9.77 6.38 -6.51
C GLY A 99 8.94 5.32 -5.77
N ASP A 100 8.74 5.42 -4.45
CA ASP A 100 7.85 4.52 -3.69
C ASP A 100 6.37 4.69 -4.07
N LEU A 101 5.53 3.75 -3.64
CA LEU A 101 4.08 3.81 -3.80
C LEU A 101 3.42 4.02 -2.44
N LEU A 102 2.38 4.86 -2.40
CA LEU A 102 1.44 4.92 -1.28
C LEU A 102 0.06 4.46 -1.76
N LEU A 103 -0.34 3.26 -1.37
CA LEU A 103 -1.66 2.68 -1.63
C LEU A 103 -2.59 3.01 -0.46
N VAL A 104 -3.67 3.72 -0.75
CA VAL A 104 -4.62 4.23 0.26
C VAL A 104 -5.98 3.56 0.06
N GLN A 105 -6.51 2.91 1.10
CA GLN A 105 -7.85 2.31 1.10
C GLN A 105 -8.55 2.58 2.43
N PHE A 106 -9.63 3.36 2.39
CA PHE A 106 -10.49 3.68 3.54
C PHE A 106 -11.94 3.78 3.09
N ALA A 107 -12.87 3.61 4.04
CA ALA A 107 -14.25 4.10 4.06
C ALA A 107 -15.05 3.38 5.17
N HIS A 108 -14.67 2.14 5.51
CA HIS A 108 -15.41 1.28 6.46
C HIS A 108 -15.67 1.94 7.81
N ASN A 109 -14.75 2.80 8.25
CA ASN A 109 -14.86 3.51 9.52
C ASN A 109 -15.22 4.99 9.32
N ASP A 110 -15.07 5.51 8.10
CA ASP A 110 -15.52 6.86 7.73
C ASP A 110 -17.04 6.97 7.76
N GLU A 111 -17.76 5.90 7.38
CA GLU A 111 -19.23 5.85 7.36
C GLU A 111 -19.91 5.85 8.74
N LYS A 112 -19.14 5.76 9.85
CA LYS A 112 -19.66 5.67 11.23
C LYS A 112 -20.03 7.03 11.79
N SER A 113 -21.17 7.58 11.35
CA SER A 113 -21.68 8.89 11.78
C SER A 113 -21.87 9.06 13.29
N GLU A 114 -22.03 7.96 14.02
CA GLU A 114 -22.10 7.92 15.47
C GLU A 114 -20.75 8.14 16.18
N ASP A 115 -19.64 8.04 15.46
CA ASP A 115 -18.28 8.25 15.97
C ASP A 115 -17.59 9.43 15.25
N PRO A 116 -17.74 10.67 15.75
CA PRO A 116 -17.16 11.86 15.14
C PRO A 116 -15.64 11.83 15.02
N THR A 117 -14.93 10.98 15.78
CA THR A 117 -13.47 10.86 15.68
C THR A 117 -13.06 10.15 14.39
N ARG A 118 -13.95 9.34 13.82
CA ARG A 118 -13.71 8.58 12.59
C ARG A 118 -14.51 9.11 11.41
N TYR A 119 -15.72 9.60 11.66
CA TYR A 119 -16.66 10.01 10.62
C TYR A 119 -16.08 11.05 9.67
N THR A 120 -16.33 10.85 8.38
CA THR A 120 -16.16 11.87 7.34
C THR A 120 -17.43 11.92 6.48
N GLU A 121 -17.55 12.91 5.60
CA GLU A 121 -18.65 13.03 4.65
C GLU A 121 -18.09 12.77 3.25
N PRO A 122 -18.66 11.82 2.46
CA PRO A 122 -18.06 11.33 1.22
C PRO A 122 -17.58 12.41 0.27
N TRP A 123 -18.43 13.40 -0.03
CA TRP A 123 -18.17 14.43 -1.04
C TRP A 123 -17.46 15.68 -0.50
N THR A 124 -17.06 15.68 0.77
CA THR A 124 -16.36 16.82 1.39
C THR A 124 -15.17 16.34 2.20
N THR A 125 -15.33 16.16 3.51
CA THR A 125 -14.21 15.89 4.42
C THR A 125 -13.48 14.59 4.09
N TYR A 126 -14.16 13.57 3.56
CA TYR A 126 -13.50 12.35 3.10
C TYR A 126 -12.51 12.64 1.97
N GLN A 127 -12.93 13.39 0.94
CA GLN A 127 -12.04 13.81 -0.14
C GLN A 127 -10.92 14.72 0.37
N ASP A 128 -11.21 15.64 1.31
CA ASP A 128 -10.20 16.52 1.89
C ASP A 128 -9.11 15.73 2.63
N TYR A 129 -9.49 14.69 3.38
CA TYR A 129 -8.50 13.79 4.00
C TYR A 129 -7.74 12.98 2.96
N LEU A 130 -8.40 12.41 1.95
CA LEU A 130 -7.72 11.68 0.87
C LEU A 130 -6.71 12.54 0.09
N ARG A 131 -7.01 13.84 -0.12
CA ARG A 131 -6.07 14.80 -0.74
C ARG A 131 -4.77 14.90 0.06
N GLN A 132 -4.82 14.86 1.39
CA GLN A 132 -3.61 14.92 2.22
C GLN A 132 -2.68 13.72 1.99
N TYR A 133 -3.21 12.51 1.79
CA TYR A 133 -2.38 11.35 1.41
C TYR A 133 -1.74 11.53 0.03
N ILE A 134 -2.51 12.03 -0.93
CA ILE A 134 -2.07 12.27 -2.31
C ILE A 134 -0.94 13.30 -2.32
N GLU A 135 -1.15 14.44 -1.68
CA GLU A 135 -0.21 15.54 -1.59
C GLU A 135 1.04 15.13 -0.80
N GLY A 136 0.87 14.45 0.34
CA GLY A 136 1.96 13.92 1.14
C GLY A 136 2.88 13.01 0.34
N ALA A 137 2.32 12.02 -0.37
CA ALA A 137 3.11 11.15 -1.24
C ALA A 137 3.85 11.92 -2.33
N ARG A 138 3.15 12.84 -3.03
CA ARG A 138 3.75 13.66 -4.11
C ARG A 138 4.89 14.53 -3.60
N ALA A 139 4.72 15.18 -2.45
CA ALA A 139 5.73 16.03 -1.83
C ALA A 139 7.03 15.25 -1.51
N HIS A 140 6.92 13.95 -1.24
CA HIS A 140 8.06 13.06 -1.00
C HIS A 140 8.55 12.32 -2.27
N GLY A 141 8.05 12.69 -3.45
CA GLY A 141 8.41 12.07 -4.72
C GLY A 141 7.88 10.64 -4.90
N ALA A 142 6.96 10.19 -4.04
CA ALA A 142 6.27 8.92 -4.15
C ALA A 142 5.03 9.05 -5.04
N ARG A 143 4.54 7.91 -5.56
CA ARG A 143 3.33 7.85 -6.38
C ARG A 143 2.14 7.44 -5.50
N PRO A 144 1.16 8.33 -5.29
CA PRO A 144 -0.08 7.95 -4.62
C PRO A 144 -0.93 7.06 -5.53
N VAL A 145 -1.69 6.18 -4.91
CA VAL A 145 -2.60 5.24 -5.54
C VAL A 145 -3.81 5.08 -4.63
N LEU A 146 -5.01 5.29 -5.16
CA LEU A 146 -6.24 5.11 -4.42
C LEU A 146 -6.85 3.75 -4.72
N ALA A 147 -7.42 3.09 -3.72
CA ALA A 147 -8.23 1.89 -3.88
C ALA A 147 -9.56 2.08 -3.17
N THR A 148 -10.68 1.89 -3.89
CA THR A 148 -12.02 1.93 -3.28
C THR A 148 -12.12 0.88 -2.17
N PRO A 149 -12.96 1.09 -1.13
CA PRO A 149 -13.09 0.12 -0.04
C PRO A 149 -13.54 -1.24 -0.58
N VAL A 150 -13.00 -2.32 -0.02
CA VAL A 150 -13.47 -3.68 -0.32
C VAL A 150 -14.89 -3.85 0.20
N GLU A 151 -15.79 -4.44 -0.57
CA GLU A 151 -17.17 -4.62 -0.12
C GLU A 151 -17.29 -5.62 1.02
N ARG A 152 -18.21 -5.31 1.93
CA ARG A 152 -18.70 -6.25 2.93
C ARG A 152 -19.54 -7.34 2.29
N ARG A 153 -19.60 -8.49 2.94
CA ARG A 153 -20.52 -9.58 2.59
C ARG A 153 -21.97 -9.17 2.88
N ARG A 154 -22.68 -8.69 1.87
CA ARG A 154 -24.11 -8.39 1.96
C ARG A 154 -24.85 -8.85 0.71
N PHE A 155 -25.97 -9.53 0.93
CA PHE A 155 -26.85 -10.01 -0.13
C PHE A 155 -28.29 -9.56 0.14
N ASP A 156 -29.05 -9.29 -0.91
CA ASP A 156 -30.49 -9.10 -0.82
C ASP A 156 -31.23 -10.45 -0.71
N ALA A 157 -32.57 -10.42 -0.65
CA ALA A 157 -33.39 -11.61 -0.51
C ALA A 157 -33.35 -12.54 -1.74
N ASP A 158 -32.97 -12.01 -2.91
CA ASP A 158 -32.85 -12.76 -4.16
C ASP A 158 -31.44 -13.35 -4.34
N GLY A 159 -30.53 -13.08 -3.41
CA GLY A 159 -29.15 -13.57 -3.44
C GLY A 159 -28.21 -12.72 -4.29
N ASN A 160 -28.57 -11.47 -4.59
CA ASN A 160 -27.67 -10.54 -5.27
C ASN A 160 -26.76 -9.85 -4.27
N ALA A 161 -25.46 -9.76 -4.58
CA ALA A 161 -24.52 -8.99 -3.78
C ALA A 161 -24.84 -7.50 -3.92
N VAL A 162 -24.86 -6.76 -2.81
CA VAL A 162 -25.25 -5.34 -2.78
C VAL A 162 -24.14 -4.45 -2.20
N PRO A 163 -23.92 -3.24 -2.74
CA PRO A 163 -22.96 -2.29 -2.19
C PRO A 163 -23.29 -1.89 -0.74
N THR A 164 -22.25 -1.64 0.05
CA THR A 164 -22.39 -1.33 1.49
C THR A 164 -21.82 0.00 1.91
N HIS A 165 -21.08 0.68 1.02
CA HIS A 165 -20.34 1.91 1.35
C HIS A 165 -20.99 3.21 0.86
N GLY A 166 -22.26 3.17 0.43
CA GLY A 166 -22.98 4.36 -0.06
C GLY A 166 -22.17 5.14 -1.10
N ASP A 167 -21.99 6.44 -0.86
CA ASP A 167 -21.34 7.36 -1.81
C ASP A 167 -19.80 7.36 -1.74
N TYR A 168 -19.18 6.72 -0.74
CA TYR A 168 -17.72 6.75 -0.55
C TYR A 168 -16.92 6.26 -1.78
N PRO A 169 -17.27 5.12 -2.42
CA PRO A 169 -16.57 4.68 -3.62
C PRO A 169 -16.70 5.66 -4.78
N ALA A 170 -17.88 6.28 -4.95
CA ALA A 170 -18.12 7.27 -6.00
C ALA A 170 -17.31 8.56 -5.74
N ALA A 171 -17.27 9.03 -4.49
CA ALA A 171 -16.48 10.19 -4.11
C ALA A 171 -14.98 9.94 -4.30
N MET A 172 -14.47 8.74 -3.96
CA MET A 172 -13.06 8.39 -4.22
C MET A 172 -12.76 8.33 -5.72
N ARG A 173 -13.63 7.72 -6.54
CA ARG A 173 -13.49 7.68 -8.00
C ARG A 173 -13.38 9.08 -8.60
N ALA A 174 -14.28 9.97 -8.18
CA ALA A 174 -14.29 11.36 -8.63
C ALA A 174 -12.99 12.09 -8.26
N LEU A 175 -12.53 11.93 -7.00
CA LEU A 175 -11.27 12.53 -6.56
C LEU A 175 -10.07 11.97 -7.33
N ALA A 176 -10.01 10.66 -7.55
CA ALA A 176 -8.91 10.05 -8.30
C ALA A 176 -8.83 10.61 -9.74
N GLN A 177 -9.97 10.84 -10.37
CA GLN A 177 -10.04 11.47 -11.68
C GLN A 177 -9.60 12.95 -11.63
N GLU A 178 -10.12 13.73 -10.68
CA GLU A 178 -9.77 15.14 -10.46
C GLU A 178 -8.26 15.30 -10.26
N GLU A 179 -7.70 14.51 -9.35
CA GLU A 179 -6.29 14.53 -8.98
C GLU A 179 -5.40 13.81 -9.97
N ARG A 180 -5.96 13.08 -10.96
CA ARG A 180 -5.20 12.23 -11.90
C ARG A 180 -4.33 11.19 -11.19
N VAL A 181 -4.90 10.55 -10.18
CA VAL A 181 -4.29 9.46 -9.41
C VAL A 181 -4.81 8.13 -9.95
N ALA A 182 -3.96 7.09 -9.97
CA ALA A 182 -4.42 5.76 -10.33
C ALA A 182 -5.43 5.24 -9.30
N LEU A 183 -6.53 4.71 -9.78
CA LEU A 183 -7.58 4.10 -8.96
C LEU A 183 -7.63 2.58 -9.21
N LEU A 184 -7.59 1.80 -8.14
CA LEU A 184 -8.00 0.40 -8.13
C LEU A 184 -9.45 0.32 -7.69
N ASP A 185 -10.33 -0.15 -8.57
CA ASP A 185 -11.76 -0.23 -8.25
C ASP A 185 -12.09 -1.54 -7.52
N ILE A 186 -11.60 -1.66 -6.29
CA ILE A 186 -11.70 -2.88 -5.48
C ILE A 186 -13.15 -3.10 -5.00
N GLU A 187 -13.92 -2.05 -4.76
CA GLU A 187 -15.36 -2.13 -4.47
C GLU A 187 -16.08 -2.94 -5.55
N ALA A 188 -16.02 -2.49 -6.81
CA ALA A 188 -16.69 -3.16 -7.91
C ALA A 188 -16.19 -4.60 -8.13
N LEU A 189 -14.88 -4.83 -7.97
CA LEU A 189 -14.28 -6.15 -8.17
C LEU A 189 -14.62 -7.14 -7.05
N SER A 190 -14.66 -6.67 -5.81
CA SER A 190 -15.03 -7.49 -4.66
C SER A 190 -16.53 -7.79 -4.68
N LEU A 191 -17.38 -6.81 -5.01
CA LEU A 191 -18.81 -7.04 -5.23
C LEU A 191 -19.08 -8.13 -6.28
N ALA A 192 -18.39 -8.05 -7.42
CA ALA A 192 -18.49 -9.05 -8.48
C ALA A 192 -18.02 -10.45 -8.02
N LEU A 193 -16.94 -10.51 -7.21
CA LEU A 193 -16.47 -11.76 -6.62
C LEU A 193 -17.50 -12.35 -5.64
N TRP A 194 -18.07 -11.53 -4.75
CA TRP A 194 -19.11 -11.96 -3.83
C TRP A 194 -20.35 -12.47 -4.57
N GLN A 195 -20.76 -11.77 -5.63
CA GLN A 195 -21.85 -12.23 -6.50
C GLN A 195 -21.54 -13.59 -7.16
N GLN A 196 -20.30 -13.79 -7.63
CA GLN A 196 -19.89 -15.03 -8.27
C GLN A 196 -19.89 -16.21 -7.29
N LEU A 197 -19.43 -15.99 -6.06
CA LEU A 197 -19.41 -17.01 -5.00
C LEU A 197 -20.83 -17.30 -4.49
N GLY A 198 -21.68 -16.27 -4.43
CA GLY A 198 -23.03 -16.37 -3.89
C GLY A 198 -23.05 -16.52 -2.36
N VAL A 199 -24.26 -16.52 -1.80
CA VAL A 199 -24.50 -16.38 -0.35
C VAL A 199 -23.76 -17.41 0.50
N GLU A 200 -23.77 -18.69 0.12
CA GLU A 200 -23.22 -19.74 0.99
C GLU A 200 -21.70 -19.85 0.87
N GLU A 201 -21.16 -19.98 -0.34
CA GLU A 201 -19.71 -20.15 -0.55
C GLU A 201 -18.91 -18.95 -0.04
N THR A 202 -19.45 -17.73 -0.19
CA THR A 202 -18.74 -16.53 0.25
C THR A 202 -18.46 -16.50 1.76
N LYS A 203 -19.19 -17.27 2.60
CA LYS A 203 -18.91 -17.39 4.04
C LYS A 203 -17.49 -17.91 4.30
N VAL A 204 -16.94 -18.74 3.42
CA VAL A 204 -15.57 -19.30 3.51
C VAL A 204 -14.49 -18.22 3.47
N TYR A 205 -14.80 -17.02 2.97
CA TYR A 205 -13.85 -15.93 2.77
C TYR A 205 -13.85 -14.92 3.92
N PHE A 206 -14.79 -15.02 4.86
CA PHE A 206 -14.91 -14.11 5.99
C PHE A 206 -14.70 -14.86 7.31
N ASN A 207 -14.49 -14.12 8.41
CA ASN A 207 -14.56 -14.63 9.77
C ASN A 207 -16.01 -14.95 10.19
N TRP A 208 -16.74 -15.60 9.29
CA TRP A 208 -18.13 -15.92 9.44
C TRP A 208 -18.27 -17.29 10.11
N THR A 209 -19.00 -17.33 11.21
CA THR A 209 -19.43 -18.54 11.92
C THR A 209 -20.91 -18.44 12.23
N ASP A 210 -21.53 -19.55 12.63
CA ASP A 210 -22.94 -19.56 13.02
C ASP A 210 -23.23 -18.63 14.21
N THR A 211 -22.24 -18.42 15.08
CA THR A 211 -22.34 -17.55 16.26
C THR A 211 -21.90 -16.11 16.00
N GLU A 212 -20.92 -15.93 15.13
CA GLU A 212 -20.29 -14.64 14.82
C GLU A 212 -20.31 -14.45 13.30
N GLN A 213 -21.35 -13.76 12.83
CA GLN A 213 -21.59 -13.54 11.40
C GLN A 213 -20.79 -12.33 10.91
N ASP A 214 -19.47 -12.34 11.12
CA ASP A 214 -18.62 -11.25 10.64
C ASP A 214 -18.64 -11.22 9.10
N ASN A 215 -19.18 -10.14 8.56
CA ASN A 215 -19.33 -9.90 7.13
C ASN A 215 -18.34 -8.84 6.63
N THR A 216 -17.36 -8.43 7.44
CA THR A 216 -16.37 -7.40 7.10
C THR A 216 -14.96 -7.96 7.11
N HIS A 217 -14.60 -8.73 8.15
CA HIS A 217 -13.22 -9.18 8.32
C HIS A 217 -12.97 -10.53 7.65
N PHE A 218 -11.82 -10.65 7.01
CA PHE A 218 -11.44 -11.83 6.26
C PHE A 218 -10.70 -12.84 7.12
N ASN A 219 -10.81 -14.09 6.73
CA ASN A 219 -9.88 -15.16 7.08
C ASN A 219 -8.81 -15.30 5.94
N PRO A 220 -7.89 -16.28 5.99
CA PRO A 220 -6.84 -16.42 4.97
C PRO A 220 -7.35 -16.53 3.52
N PRO A 221 -8.36 -17.37 3.19
CA PRO A 221 -8.98 -17.38 1.86
C PRO A 221 -9.44 -15.99 1.37
N GLY A 222 -10.17 -15.23 2.20
CA GLY A 222 -10.63 -13.88 1.87
C GLY A 222 -9.50 -12.91 1.60
N ALA A 223 -8.54 -12.85 2.50
CA ALA A 223 -7.39 -11.96 2.38
C ALA A 223 -6.59 -12.25 1.10
N ILE A 224 -6.38 -13.52 0.75
CA ILE A 224 -5.72 -13.94 -0.48
C ILE A 224 -6.53 -13.53 -1.71
N ALA A 225 -7.85 -13.72 -1.69
CA ALA A 225 -8.70 -13.38 -2.82
C ALA A 225 -8.69 -11.88 -3.12
N VAL A 226 -8.85 -11.05 -2.08
CA VAL A 226 -8.82 -9.58 -2.20
C VAL A 226 -7.42 -9.08 -2.59
N ALA A 227 -6.36 -9.63 -1.99
CA ALA A 227 -4.98 -9.30 -2.37
C ALA A 227 -4.68 -9.60 -3.85
N ARG A 228 -5.28 -10.66 -4.40
CA ARG A 228 -5.19 -10.99 -5.83
C ARG A 228 -5.89 -9.94 -6.69
N LEU A 229 -7.06 -9.45 -6.28
CA LEU A 229 -7.75 -8.33 -6.98
C LEU A 229 -6.87 -7.09 -7.00
N VAL A 230 -6.31 -6.71 -5.84
CA VAL A 230 -5.39 -5.58 -5.71
C VAL A 230 -4.17 -5.73 -6.62
N ALA A 231 -3.49 -6.87 -6.60
CA ALA A 231 -2.31 -7.10 -7.43
C ALA A 231 -2.62 -7.06 -8.94
N ARG A 232 -3.76 -7.61 -9.36
CA ARG A 232 -4.23 -7.53 -10.76
C ARG A 232 -4.52 -6.10 -11.18
N GLU A 233 -5.15 -5.32 -10.30
CA GLU A 233 -5.45 -3.92 -10.58
C GLU A 233 -4.20 -3.04 -10.61
N LEU A 234 -3.22 -3.30 -9.73
CA LEU A 234 -1.92 -2.62 -9.78
C LEU A 234 -1.25 -2.84 -11.15
N LEU A 235 -1.35 -4.04 -11.72
CA LEU A 235 -0.87 -4.34 -13.07
C LEU A 235 -1.73 -3.66 -14.15
N ARG A 236 -3.06 -3.83 -14.09
CA ARG A 236 -4.01 -3.33 -15.11
C ARG A 236 -3.93 -1.80 -15.27
N THR A 237 -3.82 -1.09 -14.15
CA THR A 237 -3.72 0.37 -14.08
C THR A 237 -2.30 0.89 -14.34
N ARG A 238 -1.35 0.00 -14.63
CA ARG A 238 0.08 0.33 -14.85
C ARG A 238 0.70 1.08 -13.66
N VAL A 239 0.21 0.80 -12.45
CA VAL A 239 0.91 1.17 -11.22
C VAL A 239 2.18 0.34 -11.10
N LEU A 240 2.04 -0.96 -11.39
CA LEU A 240 3.11 -1.93 -11.48
C LEU A 240 3.23 -2.50 -12.89
N GLY A 241 4.43 -2.96 -13.25
CA GLY A 241 4.69 -3.70 -14.48
C GLY A 241 4.57 -5.20 -14.29
N ALA A 242 4.53 -5.95 -15.39
CA ALA A 242 4.49 -7.42 -15.36
C ALA A 242 5.69 -8.06 -14.63
N ARG A 243 6.80 -7.32 -14.53
CA ARG A 243 8.01 -7.76 -13.79
C ARG A 243 7.87 -7.64 -12.28
N ASP A 244 6.91 -6.87 -11.77
CA ASP A 244 6.74 -6.62 -10.34
C ASP A 244 5.77 -7.62 -9.69
N VAL A 245 4.98 -8.32 -10.50
CA VAL A 245 3.94 -9.26 -10.04
C VAL A 245 4.31 -10.72 -10.31
N VAL A 246 3.70 -11.63 -9.58
CA VAL A 246 3.87 -13.08 -9.69
C VAL A 246 2.60 -13.78 -9.19
N ARG A 247 2.38 -15.04 -9.58
CA ARG A 247 1.30 -15.90 -9.03
C ARG A 247 -0.13 -15.38 -9.17
N LEU A 248 -0.40 -14.47 -10.11
CA LEU A 248 -1.74 -13.89 -10.30
C LEU A 248 -2.82 -14.92 -10.70
N HIS A 249 -2.41 -16.11 -11.14
CA HIS A 249 -3.27 -17.22 -11.55
C HIS A 249 -3.04 -18.49 -10.72
N ASP A 250 -2.14 -18.45 -9.74
CA ASP A 250 -1.80 -19.62 -8.94
C ASP A 250 -2.72 -19.71 -7.72
N GLU A 251 -2.93 -20.93 -7.26
CA GLU A 251 -3.47 -21.19 -5.94
C GLU A 251 -2.41 -20.84 -4.89
N ILE A 252 -2.81 -20.11 -3.85
CA ILE A 252 -1.93 -19.70 -2.77
C ILE A 252 -2.33 -20.49 -1.52
N PRO A 253 -1.44 -21.33 -0.96
CA PRO A 253 -1.74 -22.05 0.27
C PRO A 253 -2.04 -21.09 1.41
N THR A 254 -3.16 -21.30 2.11
CA THR A 254 -3.51 -20.51 3.31
C THR A 254 -2.47 -20.66 4.41
N SER A 255 -1.75 -21.79 4.44
CA SER A 255 -0.64 -22.06 5.36
C SER A 255 0.58 -21.15 5.18
N TRP A 256 0.62 -20.32 4.13
CA TRP A 256 1.65 -19.28 3.98
C TRP A 256 1.37 -18.04 4.83
N ILE A 257 0.13 -17.85 5.27
CA ILE A 257 -0.22 -16.78 6.21
C ILE A 257 0.18 -17.23 7.59
N THR A 258 0.93 -16.37 8.27
CA THR A 258 1.37 -16.57 9.65
C THR A 258 1.04 -15.35 10.48
N TRP A 259 0.62 -15.57 11.71
CA TRP A 259 0.34 -14.53 12.69
C TRP A 259 1.47 -14.52 13.72
N PRO A 260 2.39 -13.55 13.64
CA PRO A 260 3.41 -13.43 14.66
C PRO A 260 2.78 -13.05 16.00
N GLU A 261 3.49 -13.29 17.09
CA GLU A 261 3.16 -12.69 18.39
C GLU A 261 3.26 -11.16 18.27
N ALA A 262 2.32 -10.46 18.91
CA ALA A 262 2.44 -9.02 19.03
C ALA A 262 3.70 -8.67 19.83
N THR A 263 4.44 -7.67 19.37
CA THR A 263 5.55 -7.10 20.14
C THR A 263 5.13 -5.72 20.63
N ASP A 264 5.71 -5.22 21.71
CA ASP A 264 5.33 -3.89 22.26
C ASP A 264 5.43 -2.75 21.22
N ALA A 265 6.30 -2.90 20.21
CA ALA A 265 6.46 -1.92 19.12
C ALA A 265 5.39 -2.02 18.01
N SER A 266 4.59 -3.10 17.98
CA SER A 266 3.68 -3.41 16.88
C SER A 266 2.22 -3.01 17.14
N VAL A 267 1.97 -2.38 18.29
CA VAL A 267 0.64 -1.95 18.79
C VAL A 267 0.51 -0.41 18.83
N ALA A 268 1.61 0.32 18.62
CA ALA A 268 1.65 1.78 18.53
C ALA A 268 1.26 2.25 17.11
#